data_AF-A0A9P5ZJC3-F1
#
_entry.id   AF-A0A9P5ZJC3-F1
#
_cell.length_a   1.000
_cell.length_b   1.000
_cell.length_c   1.000
_cell.angle_alpha   90.00
_cell.angle_beta   90.00
_cell.angle_gamma   90.00
#
_symmetry.space_group_name_H-M   'P 1'
#
loop_
_entity.id
_entity.type
_entity.pdbx_description
1 polymer ?
#
loop_
_entity_poly.entity_id
_entity_poly.type
_entity_poly.pdbx_seq_one_letter_code
_entity_poly.pdbx_strand_id
1 'polypeptide(L)' 'LCQEFCDLELLDDITCLQYEGKLPASVVGDTRRTLVHAFRQHKSDSYVPQHVHSTIWWNKKQPYVEPDFNSLDWSII' A
#
# COMPACT_ATOMS: atom_id res chain seq x y z
N LEU A 1 4.10 12.46 -5.43
CA LEU A 1 3.49 12.00 -6.69
C LEU A 1 3.53 10.48 -6.86
N CYS A 2 4.65 9.80 -6.62
CA CYS A 2 4.74 8.34 -6.84
C CYS A 2 3.90 7.49 -5.88
N GLN A 3 3.56 8.01 -4.70
CA GLN A 3 2.85 7.28 -3.65
C GLN A 3 1.50 6.72 -4.11
N GLU A 4 0.74 7.47 -4.91
CA GLU A 4 -0.54 7.02 -5.45
C GLU A 4 -0.37 5.80 -6.38
N PHE A 5 0.70 5.79 -7.19
CA PHE A 5 1.02 4.64 -8.04
C PHE A 5 1.49 3.46 -7.20
N CYS A 6 2.32 3.68 -6.18
CA CYS A 6 2.72 2.61 -5.25
C CYS A 6 1.51 1.96 -4.57
N ASP A 7 0.53 2.77 -4.13
CA ASP A 7 -0.70 2.27 -3.54
C ASP A 7 -1.50 1.42 -4.53
N LEU A 8 -1.58 1.83 -5.80
CA LEU A 8 -2.29 1.08 -6.84
C LEU A 8 -1.63 -0.27 -7.13
N GLU A 9 -0.31 -0.32 -7.24
CA GLU A 9 0.42 -1.57 -7.46
C GLU A 9 0.26 -2.54 -6.27
N LEU A 10 0.26 -2.01 -5.04
CA LEU A 10 -0.01 -2.82 -3.84
C LEU A 10 -1.45 -3.32 -3.81
N LEU A 11 -2.43 -2.49 -4.21
CA LEU A 11 -3.82 -2.92 -4.32
C LEU A 11 -4.03 -3.98 -5.39
N ASP A 12 -3.36 -3.89 -6.53
CA ASP A 12 -3.41 -4.90 -7.58
C ASP A 12 -2.91 -6.25 -7.07
N ASP A 13 -1.78 -6.25 -6.36
CA ASP A 13 -1.20 -7.44 -5.75
C ASP A 13 -2.10 -8.03 -4.66
N ILE A 14 -2.71 -7.19 -3.81
CA ILE A 14 -3.71 -7.60 -2.82
C ILE A 14 -4.91 -8.28 -3.49
N THR A 15 -5.41 -7.70 -4.59
CA THR A 15 -6.57 -8.22 -5.34
C THR A 15 -6.24 -9.56 -5.98
N CYS A 16 -5.03 -9.71 -6.55
CA CYS A 16 -4.55 -10.98 -7.08
C CYS A 16 -4.46 -12.05 -5.99
N LEU A 17 -3.85 -11.74 -4.85
CA LEU A 17 -3.76 -12.67 -3.72
C LEU A 17 -5.13 -13.05 -3.16
N GLN A 18 -6.08 -12.12 -3.15
CA GLN A 18 -7.45 -12.39 -2.71
C GLN A 18 -8.15 -13.35 -3.67
N TYR A 19 -8.03 -13.11 -4.98
CA TYR A 19 -8.59 -13.98 -6.01
C TYR A 19 -8.00 -15.40 -5.93
N GLU A 20 -6.70 -15.53 -5.67
CA GLU A 20 -6.03 -16.81 -5.48
C GLU A 20 -6.32 -17.49 -4.14
N GLY A 21 -7.06 -16.83 -3.23
CA GLY A 21 -7.31 -17.33 -1.88
C GLY A 21 -6.07 -17.38 -0.98
N LYS A 22 -5.03 -16.62 -1.32
CA LYS A 22 -3.74 -16.54 -0.60
C LYS A 22 -3.61 -15.29 0.26
N LEU A 23 -4.58 -14.37 0.18
CA LEU A 23 -4.58 -13.18 1.04
C LEU A 23 -4.86 -13.60 2.50
N PRO A 24 -3.99 -13.24 3.46
CA PRO A 24 -4.22 -13.55 4.86
C PRO A 24 -5.48 -12.85 5.38
N ALA A 25 -6.27 -13.54 6.20
CA ALA A 25 -7.49 -13.00 6.79
C ALA A 25 -7.25 -11.78 7.73
N SER A 26 -6.00 -11.57 8.17
CA SER A 26 -5.62 -10.39 8.96
C SER A 26 -5.48 -9.11 8.12
N VAL A 27 -5.40 -9.22 6.79
CA VAL A 27 -5.28 -8.08 5.88
C VAL A 27 -6.68 -7.57 5.55
N VAL A 28 -7.14 -6.59 6.32
CA VAL A 28 -8.47 -5.96 6.19
C VAL A 28 -8.35 -4.44 6.29
N GLY A 29 -9.29 -3.72 5.69
CA GLY A 29 -9.35 -2.27 5.82
C GLY A 29 -10.55 -1.67 5.08
N ASP A 30 -11.19 -0.68 5.72
CA ASP A 30 -12.36 0.02 5.17
C ASP A 30 -12.00 1.06 4.09
N THR A 31 -10.72 1.41 3.98
CA THR A 31 -10.21 2.37 3.01
C THR A 31 -8.99 1.80 2.31
N ARG A 32 -8.65 2.32 1.12
CA ARG A 32 -7.39 1.97 0.45
C ARG A 32 -6.19 2.07 1.39
N ARG A 33 -6.09 3.18 2.14
CA ARG A 33 -4.97 3.44 3.06
C ARG A 33 -4.87 2.37 4.15
N THR A 34 -5.97 2.07 4.82
CA THR A 34 -5.98 1.08 5.90
C THR A 34 -5.71 -0.33 5.39
N LEU A 35 -6.22 -0.68 4.19
CA LEU A 35 -5.97 -1.97 3.57
C LEU A 35 -4.50 -2.15 3.14
N VAL A 36 -3.92 -1.14 2.48
CA VAL A 36 -2.51 -1.15 2.08
C VAL A 36 -1.59 -1.20 3.29
N HIS A 37 -1.88 -0.41 4.33
CA HIS A 37 -1.15 -0.46 5.60
C HIS A 37 -1.21 -1.86 6.24
N ALA A 38 -2.39 -2.46 6.37
CA ALA A 38 -2.54 -3.82 6.91
C ALA A 38 -1.77 -4.87 6.09
N PHE A 39 -1.77 -4.74 4.77
CA PHE A 39 -0.99 -5.61 3.89
C PHE A 39 0.52 -5.45 4.10
N ARG A 40 1.00 -4.20 4.18
CA ARG A 40 2.42 -3.90 4.43
C ARG A 40 2.89 -4.44 5.78
N GLN A 41 2.07 -4.31 6.83
CA GLN A 41 2.35 -4.89 8.14
C GLN A 41 2.48 -6.42 8.10
N HIS A 42 1.69 -7.09 7.25
CA HIS A 42 1.76 -8.54 7.11
C HIS A 42 2.98 -9.02 6.30
N LYS A 43 3.31 -8.34 5.19
CA LYS A 43 4.40 -8.77 4.27
C LYS A 43 5.77 -8.32 4.76
N SER A 44 6.03 -7.00 4.68
CA SER A 44 7.24 -6.30 5.09
C SER A 44 7.19 -4.86 4.54
N ASP A 45 7.80 -3.92 5.25
CA ASP A 45 7.94 -2.53 4.78
C ASP A 45 8.71 -2.38 3.47
N SER A 46 9.60 -3.33 3.17
CA SER A 46 10.43 -3.36 1.97
C SER A 46 9.87 -4.25 0.86
N TYR A 47 8.67 -4.79 1.04
CA TYR A 47 8.03 -5.59 0.01
C TYR A 47 7.71 -4.74 -1.22
N VAL A 48 8.13 -5.20 -2.39
CA VAL A 48 7.82 -4.60 -3.70
C VAL A 48 7.31 -5.74 -4.59
N PRO A 49 6.09 -5.65 -5.16
CA PRO A 49 5.60 -6.67 -6.08
C PRO A 49 6.52 -6.81 -7.30
N GLN A 50 6.63 -8.02 -7.83
CA GLN A 50 7.58 -8.33 -8.92
C GLN A 50 7.24 -7.62 -10.24
N HIS A 51 5.95 -7.29 -10.46
CA HIS A 51 5.47 -6.65 -11.67
C HIS A 51 5.63 -5.12 -11.68
N VAL A 52 5.99 -4.51 -10.54
CA VAL A 52 6.12 -3.05 -10.44
C VAL A 52 7.26 -2.53 -11.30
N HIS A 53 7.01 -1.46 -12.05
CA HIS A 53 8.04 -0.82 -12.88
C HIS A 53 9.14 -0.17 -12.03
N SER A 54 10.40 -0.30 -12.46
CA SER A 54 11.58 0.14 -11.69
C SER A 54 11.61 1.63 -11.34
N THR A 55 10.92 2.47 -12.12
CA THR A 55 10.81 3.92 -11.90
C THR A 55 10.01 4.28 -10.64
N ILE A 56 9.13 3.40 -10.15
CA ILE A 56 8.28 3.64 -8.98
C ILE A 56 8.60 2.70 -7.82
N TRP A 57 9.71 1.95 -7.89
CA TRP A 57 10.16 1.12 -6.76
C TRP A 57 10.49 1.96 -5.53
N TRP A 58 10.06 1.47 -4.37
CA TRP A 58 10.48 1.98 -3.08
C TRP A 58 11.60 1.11 -2.50
N ASN A 59 12.57 1.76 -1.88
CA ASN A 59 13.71 1.12 -1.23
C ASN A 59 14.25 2.04 -0.12
N LYS A 60 15.35 1.67 0.54
CA LYS A 60 15.91 2.46 1.65
C LYS A 60 16.27 3.91 1.28
N LYS A 61 16.57 4.20 0.01
CA LYS A 61 16.85 5.56 -0.49
C LYS A 61 15.58 6.34 -0.82
N GLN A 62 14.50 5.65 -1.16
CA GLN A 62 13.19 6.22 -1.47
C GLN A 62 12.12 5.35 -0.81
N PRO A 63 11.89 5.51 0.50
CA PRO A 63 10.96 4.66 1.23
C PRO A 63 9.51 4.93 0.79
N TYR A 64 8.66 3.92 0.95
CA TYR A 64 7.22 4.10 0.89
C TYR A 64 6.82 4.96 2.09
N VAL A 65 6.21 6.12 1.84
CA VAL A 65 5.82 7.06 2.90
C VAL A 65 4.36 6.83 3.22
N GLU A 66 4.09 6.29 4.40
CA GLU A 66 2.72 6.22 4.87
C GLU A 66 2.23 7.63 5.21
N PRO A 67 1.12 8.08 4.60
CA PRO A 67 0.55 9.37 4.91
C PRO A 67 0.08 9.41 6.37
N ASP A 68 0.35 10.52 7.04
CA ASP A 68 -0.02 10.72 8.44
C ASP A 68 -1.55 10.71 8.61
N PHE A 69 -2.06 9.80 9.45
CA PHE A 69 -3.50 9.63 9.67
C PHE A 69 -4.15 10.86 10.32
N ASN A 70 -3.37 11.75 10.94
CA ASN A 70 -3.85 12.93 11.65
C ASN A 70 -3.97 14.20 10.78
N SER A 71 -3.51 14.19 9.53
CA SER A 71 -3.33 15.43 8.73
C SER A 71 -4.58 15.94 8.02
N LEU A 72 -5.76 15.32 8.17
CA LEU A 72 -6.99 15.83 7.58
C LEU A 72 -7.68 16.80 8.55
N ASP A 73 -7.00 17.89 8.89
CA ASP A 73 -7.68 19.14 9.28
C ASP A 73 -8.32 19.72 8.02
N TRP A 74 -9.43 19.11 7.60
CA TRP A 74 -10.27 19.70 6.58
C TRP A 74 -11.11 20.79 7.24
N SER A 75 -10.70 22.04 7.09
CA SER A 75 -11.57 23.17 7.39
C SER A 75 -12.50 23.41 6.20
N ILE A 76 -13.81 23.38 6.41
CA ILE A 76 -14.77 23.97 5.46
C ILE A 76 -14.46 25.46 5.41
N ILE A 77 -14.10 25.97 4.23
CA ILE A 77 -13.98 27.40 3.94
C ILE A 77 -15.38 27.96 3.63
#